data_AF-A0A1V4UIK0-F1
#
_entry.id   AF-A0A1V4UIK0-F1
#
_cell.length_a   1.000
_cell.length_b   1.000
_cell.length_c   1.000
_cell.angle_alpha   90.00
_cell.angle_beta   90.00
_cell.angle_gamma   90.00
#
_symmetry.space_group_name_H-M   'P 1'
#
loop_
_entity.id
_entity.type
_entity.pdbx_description
1 polymer ?
#
loop_
_entity_poly.entity_id
_entity_poly.type
_entity_poly.pdbx_seq_one_letter_code
_entity_poly.pdbx_strand_id
1 'polypeptide(L)'
;MDEEKKTGSRDTNPPGSPGGRDPGPGNLAIQDRRSHARRDTNLQPGFMCRFAADNIFGSLEKFLAESAGVREGGDIEPLHRMRVASRRLRAGLRTFEHCIPPKRYQRIYSETRAITRALGEARDADVQIAFLKKARKKASSTKGRKNEGENEVSAPLLDAISYLIGLLRKERSRCQKDVLGALDKVEKRNLSESLIQAGLSRSEARSRRRRVHGDSGALVFLAADNIGRCYADLMAYEPWLEYPDATAEHHAMRIAAKNLRYTMEIFAPVYRIGLRKYITRVARLQKLLGDLHDTDVWIDMVTRILLKERSRPRSLGDLDRPGPAVIAGLRVFQNDRERERRRVYRRTVQYWNSLHRMHFWDALTCEVLGNHRAMYLPKTVIQENMVKERVMRAMHTSPESAAHSLHVASLSLQIFDQLMESHHLSEKERRWLEFGALLHDIGFKEGKKGHAKRSALLISTDEQIPFSLKERGVIGLLAHSHRGSGTFERSGYYRLLTTDEQQSIRMLAGILRVADGLDGTHRGKAASLACTRSDGGITLLVSASSDCSREISMALSKASLFEHTFMKILKIEQAPPAPGPAGYPEGLG
;
A
#
# COMPACT_ATOMS: atom_id res chain seq x y z
N MET A 1 -55.81 39.69 -7.71
CA MET A 1 -56.29 40.33 -6.47
C MET A 1 -55.09 40.69 -5.62
N ASP A 2 -54.50 41.89 -5.63
CA ASP A 2 -54.71 43.13 -6.42
C ASP A 2 -53.32 43.85 -6.46
N GLU A 3 -52.89 44.51 -7.55
CA GLU A 3 -53.12 45.95 -7.88
C GLU A 3 -52.88 46.93 -6.71
N GLU A 4 -52.32 48.15 -6.86
CA GLU A 4 -51.39 48.74 -7.85
C GLU A 4 -50.93 50.15 -7.35
N LYS A 5 -49.87 50.73 -7.95
CA LYS A 5 -49.63 52.19 -8.20
C LYS A 5 -49.46 53.26 -7.07
N LYS A 6 -48.37 54.05 -7.25
CA LYS A 6 -48.25 55.56 -7.14
C LYS A 6 -48.38 56.20 -5.72
N THR A 7 -47.84 57.38 -5.33
CA THR A 7 -46.90 58.46 -5.82
C THR A 7 -46.47 59.30 -4.57
N GLY A 8 -45.55 60.29 -4.53
CA GLY A 8 -44.65 60.97 -5.49
C GLY A 8 -44.29 62.42 -5.03
N SER A 9 -43.27 63.10 -5.61
CA SER A 9 -42.80 64.50 -5.33
C SER A 9 -42.03 64.75 -4.00
N ARG A 10 -41.08 65.71 -3.86
CA ARG A 10 -40.51 66.74 -4.79
C ARG A 10 -39.14 67.31 -4.33
N ASP A 11 -38.46 68.03 -5.24
CA ASP A 11 -37.51 69.18 -5.05
C ASP A 11 -36.11 68.93 -4.40
N THR A 12 -34.97 69.57 -4.78
CA THR A 12 -34.60 70.62 -5.78
C THR A 12 -33.22 70.34 -6.47
N ASN A 13 -32.81 71.20 -7.41
CA ASN A 13 -31.70 71.07 -8.39
C ASN A 13 -30.49 72.04 -8.05
N PRO A 14 -29.46 72.28 -8.91
CA PRO A 14 -28.11 71.66 -9.02
C PRO A 14 -26.97 72.73 -8.83
N PRO A 15 -25.86 72.87 -9.63
CA PRO A 15 -24.95 71.97 -10.39
C PRO A 15 -23.43 72.16 -10.08
N GLY A 16 -22.53 71.39 -10.72
CA GLY A 16 -21.08 71.69 -10.74
C GLY A 16 -20.19 70.72 -11.56
N SER A 17 -19.53 71.24 -12.61
CA SER A 17 -18.45 70.62 -13.44
C SER A 17 -17.54 71.79 -13.91
N PRO A 18 -16.36 71.63 -14.57
CA PRO A 18 -15.81 70.44 -15.27
C PRO A 18 -14.28 70.23 -15.06
N GLY A 19 -13.64 69.36 -15.87
CA GLY A 19 -12.20 69.46 -16.18
C GLY A 19 -11.48 68.14 -16.49
N GLY A 20 -11.12 67.92 -17.76
CA GLY A 20 -10.20 66.85 -18.17
C GLY A 20 -8.96 67.40 -18.86
N ARG A 21 -7.86 66.64 -18.86
CA ARG A 21 -6.71 66.77 -19.79
C ARG A 21 -5.71 65.60 -19.64
N ASP A 22 -5.48 64.88 -20.73
CA ASP A 22 -4.20 64.22 -21.08
C ASP A 22 -3.14 65.32 -21.46
N PRO A 23 -1.83 65.05 -21.70
CA PRO A 23 -1.18 63.77 -22.06
C PRO A 23 0.25 63.52 -21.43
N GLY A 24 0.91 62.43 -21.83
CA GLY A 24 2.34 62.50 -22.19
C GLY A 24 3.33 61.52 -21.50
N PRO A 25 4.48 61.17 -22.12
CA PRO A 25 5.23 59.96 -21.79
C PRO A 25 6.54 60.19 -21.01
N GLY A 26 7.01 59.18 -20.28
CA GLY A 26 8.32 59.19 -19.61
C GLY A 26 8.78 57.79 -19.21
N ASN A 27 9.79 57.28 -19.92
CA ASN A 27 10.42 55.98 -19.67
C ASN A 27 11.79 56.21 -19.00
N LEU A 28 12.13 55.52 -17.90
CA LEU A 28 13.48 55.04 -17.50
C LEU A 28 13.61 54.71 -15.98
N ALA A 29 14.70 53.98 -15.69
CA ALA A 29 15.32 53.76 -14.36
C ALA A 29 14.68 52.72 -13.41
N ILE A 30 15.11 51.48 -13.64
CA ILE A 30 15.23 50.38 -12.67
C ILE A 30 15.71 50.86 -11.29
N GLN A 31 14.98 50.53 -10.22
CA GLN A 31 15.58 50.32 -8.89
C GLN A 31 15.08 49.03 -8.23
N ASP A 32 16.05 48.32 -7.69
CA ASP A 32 16.01 46.99 -7.08
C ASP A 32 14.90 46.81 -6.03
N ARG A 33 14.02 45.83 -6.24
CA ARG A 33 13.10 45.29 -5.21
C ARG A 33 13.46 43.86 -4.82
N ARG A 34 14.67 43.67 -4.29
CA ARG A 34 15.03 42.56 -3.38
C ARG A 34 14.22 42.62 -2.07
N SER A 35 12.92 42.33 -2.13
CA SER A 35 12.10 41.83 -1.02
C SER A 35 10.70 41.48 -1.51
N HIS A 36 10.07 40.47 -0.88
CA HIS A 36 8.76 39.84 -1.16
C HIS A 36 8.79 38.37 -1.65
N ALA A 37 9.85 37.63 -1.32
CA ALA A 37 9.84 36.17 -1.26
C ALA A 37 9.26 35.65 0.08
N ARG A 38 8.02 36.01 0.41
CA ARG A 38 7.19 35.38 1.45
C ARG A 38 5.74 35.30 1.00
N ARG A 39 5.46 34.35 0.10
CA ARG A 39 4.14 33.72 0.04
C ARG A 39 4.26 32.39 0.77
N ASP A 40 3.81 32.38 2.02
CA ASP A 40 3.64 31.12 2.76
C ASP A 40 2.72 30.21 1.95
N THR A 41 3.27 29.10 1.47
CA THR A 41 2.54 28.08 0.73
C THR A 41 1.69 27.28 1.70
N ASN A 42 0.57 27.88 2.09
CA ASN A 42 -0.46 27.29 2.92
C ASN A 42 -1.24 26.23 2.10
N LEU A 43 -0.52 25.16 1.74
CA LEU A 43 -1.03 23.98 1.05
C LEU A 43 -2.07 23.31 1.95
N GLN A 44 -3.34 23.56 1.66
CA GLN A 44 -4.46 22.84 2.25
C GLN A 44 -4.18 21.33 2.14
N PRO A 45 -4.18 20.56 3.25
CA PRO A 45 -3.91 19.13 3.19
C PRO A 45 -4.88 18.44 2.23
N GLY A 46 -4.35 17.74 1.22
CA GLY A 46 -5.15 16.99 0.25
C GLY A 46 -6.06 15.97 0.92
N PHE A 47 -7.09 15.46 0.21
CA PHE A 47 -8.10 14.58 0.85
C PHE A 47 -7.49 13.32 1.47
N MET A 48 -6.41 12.78 0.88
CA MET A 48 -5.59 11.72 1.47
C MET A 48 -5.09 12.07 2.88
N CYS A 49 -4.53 13.27 3.09
CA CYS A 49 -4.02 13.71 4.39
C CYS A 49 -5.16 13.94 5.40
N ARG A 50 -6.33 14.39 4.94
CA ARG A 50 -7.54 14.49 5.80
C ARG A 50 -8.03 13.12 6.25
N PHE A 51 -8.12 12.16 5.33
CA PHE A 51 -8.48 10.76 5.64
C PHE A 51 -7.46 10.12 6.60
N ALA A 52 -6.17 10.38 6.39
CA ALA A 52 -5.10 9.96 7.30
C ALA A 52 -5.28 10.55 8.71
N ALA A 53 -5.53 11.86 8.80
CA ALA A 53 -5.77 12.54 10.08
C ALA A 53 -6.97 11.95 10.83
N ASP A 54 -8.12 11.77 10.18
CA ASP A 54 -9.31 11.19 10.80
C ASP A 54 -9.05 9.78 11.35
N ASN A 55 -8.31 8.94 10.61
CA ASN A 55 -7.97 7.58 11.02
C ASN A 55 -6.97 7.54 12.19
N ILE A 56 -5.93 8.38 12.12
CA ILE A 56 -4.85 8.48 13.11
C ILE A 56 -5.37 9.09 14.41
N PHE A 57 -6.02 10.26 14.37
CA PHE A 57 -6.57 10.90 15.58
C PHE A 57 -7.70 10.06 16.19
N GLY A 58 -8.60 9.48 15.38
CA GLY A 58 -9.65 8.60 15.89
C GLY A 58 -9.14 7.29 16.51
N SER A 59 -7.89 6.90 16.21
CA SER A 59 -7.19 5.81 16.91
C SER A 59 -6.45 6.30 18.16
N LEU A 60 -5.88 7.51 18.12
CA LEU A 60 -5.20 8.13 19.27
C LEU A 60 -6.18 8.49 20.40
N GLU A 61 -7.37 9.00 20.10
CA GLU A 61 -8.40 9.28 21.12
C GLU A 61 -8.82 8.01 21.86
N LYS A 62 -9.07 6.92 21.14
CA LYS A 62 -9.41 5.61 21.72
C LYS A 62 -8.25 4.98 22.50
N PHE A 63 -7.03 5.42 22.23
CA PHE A 63 -5.87 5.02 23.01
C PHE A 63 -5.80 5.84 24.31
N LEU A 64 -5.93 7.17 24.24
CA LEU A 64 -5.86 8.06 25.40
C LEU A 64 -7.04 7.88 26.36
N ALA A 65 -8.24 7.59 25.86
CA ALA A 65 -9.44 7.37 26.69
C ALA A 65 -9.31 6.21 27.70
N GLU A 66 -8.39 5.28 27.45
CA GLU A 66 -8.17 4.11 28.33
C GLU A 66 -7.02 4.32 29.32
N SER A 67 -6.33 5.47 29.30
CA SER A 67 -5.10 5.70 30.09
C SER A 67 -5.34 5.57 31.60
N ALA A 68 -6.44 6.14 32.10
CA ALA A 68 -6.82 6.08 33.51
C ALA A 68 -7.03 4.63 33.98
N GLY A 69 -7.81 3.83 33.25
CA GLY A 69 -8.07 2.43 33.60
C GLY A 69 -6.82 1.54 33.49
N VAL A 70 -5.89 1.85 32.59
CA VAL A 70 -4.59 1.16 32.50
C VAL A 70 -3.67 1.52 33.67
N ARG A 71 -3.76 2.75 34.21
CA ARG A 71 -3.03 3.19 35.40
C ARG A 71 -3.57 2.55 36.68
N GLU A 72 -4.89 2.48 36.82
CA GLU A 72 -5.57 1.80 37.94
C GLU A 72 -5.25 0.30 37.98
N GLY A 73 -5.30 -0.37 36.83
CA GLY A 73 -4.90 -1.78 36.70
C GLY A 73 -5.86 -2.81 37.32
N GLY A 74 -7.03 -2.39 37.79
CA GLY A 74 -8.06 -3.28 38.37
C GLY A 74 -8.74 -4.21 37.36
N ASP A 75 -8.81 -3.81 36.08
CA ASP A 75 -9.38 -4.61 34.98
C ASP A 75 -8.39 -4.76 33.82
N ILE A 76 -8.47 -5.90 33.12
CA ILE A 76 -7.67 -6.23 31.94
C ILE A 76 -8.23 -5.60 30.65
N GLU A 77 -9.49 -5.18 30.62
CA GLU A 77 -10.13 -4.67 29.40
C GLU A 77 -9.70 -3.25 28.98
N PRO A 78 -9.44 -2.27 29.87
CA PRO A 78 -8.81 -1.01 29.47
C PRO A 78 -7.49 -1.24 28.72
N LEU A 79 -6.63 -2.13 29.25
CA LEU A 79 -5.38 -2.51 28.60
C LEU A 79 -5.63 -3.19 27.24
N HIS A 80 -6.65 -4.06 27.14
CA HIS A 80 -7.04 -4.67 25.88
C HIS A 80 -7.42 -3.62 24.83
N ARG A 81 -8.31 -2.69 25.17
CA ARG A 81 -8.82 -1.64 24.28
C ARG A 81 -7.71 -0.68 23.88
N MET A 82 -6.89 -0.23 24.83
CA MET A 82 -5.71 0.60 24.57
C MET A 82 -4.73 -0.08 23.60
N ARG A 83 -4.45 -1.37 23.79
CA ARG A 83 -3.59 -2.16 22.88
C ARG A 83 -4.20 -2.35 21.49
N VAL A 84 -5.53 -2.46 21.37
CA VAL A 84 -6.21 -2.50 20.07
C VAL A 84 -6.10 -1.15 19.37
N ALA A 85 -6.28 -0.04 20.10
CA ALA A 85 -6.12 1.31 19.59
C ALA A 85 -4.67 1.61 19.14
N SER A 86 -3.66 1.27 19.94
CA SER A 86 -2.24 1.48 19.58
C SER A 86 -1.81 0.68 18.35
N ARG A 87 -2.30 -0.56 18.19
CA ARG A 87 -2.08 -1.37 16.97
C ARG A 87 -2.69 -0.72 15.72
N ARG A 88 -3.87 -0.10 15.83
CA ARG A 88 -4.51 0.65 14.72
C ARG A 88 -3.79 1.96 14.43
N LEU A 89 -3.44 2.73 15.46
CA LEU A 89 -2.63 3.95 15.33
C LEU A 89 -1.30 3.66 14.60
N ARG A 90 -0.58 2.62 15.02
CA ARG A 90 0.67 2.20 14.36
C ARG A 90 0.48 1.75 12.90
N ALA A 91 -0.64 1.10 12.58
CA ALA A 91 -0.96 0.72 11.21
C ALA A 91 -1.25 1.96 10.34
N GLY A 92 -2.10 2.88 10.82
CA GLY A 92 -2.41 4.15 10.16
C GLY A 92 -1.16 4.99 9.91
N LEU A 93 -0.30 5.17 10.92
CA LEU A 93 0.98 5.88 10.78
C LEU A 93 1.85 5.30 9.65
N ARG A 94 1.97 3.97 9.57
CA ARG A 94 2.76 3.30 8.52
C ARG A 94 2.13 3.47 7.13
N THR A 95 0.80 3.33 7.03
CA THR A 95 0.06 3.46 5.77
C THR A 95 0.08 4.88 5.22
N PHE A 96 0.09 5.88 6.10
CA PHE A 96 0.10 7.31 5.75
C PHE A 96 1.44 7.98 6.03
N GLU A 97 2.55 7.23 5.97
CA GLU A 97 3.91 7.74 6.18
C GLU A 97 4.20 8.99 5.32
N HIS A 98 3.75 9.01 4.07
CA HIS A 98 3.92 10.15 3.16
C HIS A 98 3.15 11.42 3.54
N CYS A 99 2.18 11.33 4.46
CA CYS A 99 1.48 12.50 5.00
C CYS A 99 2.26 13.19 6.13
N ILE A 100 3.40 12.65 6.56
CA ILE A 100 4.17 13.10 7.72
C ILE A 100 5.64 13.32 7.29
N PRO A 101 6.28 14.46 7.63
CA PRO A 101 7.69 14.70 7.33
C PRO A 101 8.60 13.56 7.87
N PRO A 102 9.52 12.97 7.08
CA PRO A 102 10.19 11.71 7.43
C PRO A 102 10.87 11.68 8.81
N LYS A 103 11.55 12.76 9.20
CA LYS A 103 12.18 12.88 10.53
C LYS A 103 11.16 12.81 11.68
N ARG A 104 9.98 13.42 11.50
CA ARG A 104 8.89 13.42 12.50
C ARG A 104 8.16 12.08 12.51
N TYR A 105 7.93 11.49 11.34
CA TYR A 105 7.38 10.13 11.21
C TYR A 105 8.23 9.11 11.98
N GLN A 106 9.55 9.06 11.75
CA GLN A 106 10.43 8.10 12.44
C GLN A 106 10.32 8.21 13.96
N ARG A 107 10.33 9.44 14.50
CA ARG A 107 10.15 9.71 15.93
C ARG A 107 8.79 9.21 16.42
N ILE A 108 7.69 9.72 15.86
CA ILE A 108 6.29 9.37 16.22
C ILE A 108 6.04 7.85 16.13
N TYR A 109 6.52 7.21 15.07
CA TYR A 109 6.37 5.78 14.85
C TYR A 109 7.20 4.95 15.83
N SER A 110 8.43 5.37 16.18
CA SER A 110 9.25 4.70 17.19
C SER A 110 8.62 4.74 18.59
N GLU A 111 8.07 5.89 18.99
CA GLU A 111 7.37 6.08 20.26
C GLU A 111 6.10 5.22 20.31
N THR A 112 5.27 5.28 19.26
CA THR A 112 4.07 4.45 19.11
C THR A 112 4.42 2.96 19.12
N ARG A 113 5.53 2.55 18.49
CA ARG A 113 6.02 1.16 18.50
C ARG A 113 6.42 0.70 19.90
N ALA A 114 7.06 1.55 20.70
CA ALA A 114 7.48 1.22 22.06
C ALA A 114 6.28 0.95 22.97
N ILE A 115 5.30 1.85 23.03
CA ILE A 115 4.08 1.64 23.84
C ILE A 115 3.23 0.47 23.33
N THR A 116 3.14 0.28 22.00
CA THR A 116 2.45 -0.90 21.41
C THR A 116 3.11 -2.21 21.82
N ARG A 117 4.45 -2.23 22.03
CA ARG A 117 5.18 -3.41 22.48
C ARG A 117 4.89 -3.72 23.95
N ALA A 118 5.04 -2.73 24.84
CA ALA A 118 4.79 -2.92 26.28
C ALA A 118 3.34 -3.39 26.55
N LEU A 119 2.35 -2.76 25.90
CA LEU A 119 0.94 -3.19 25.96
C LEU A 119 0.70 -4.58 25.33
N GLY A 120 1.56 -4.99 24.39
CA GLY A 120 1.56 -6.34 23.82
C GLY A 120 1.97 -7.37 24.86
N GLU A 121 3.18 -7.23 25.39
CA GLU A 121 3.78 -8.14 26.38
C GLU A 121 2.88 -8.28 27.63
N ALA A 122 2.32 -7.18 28.14
CA ALA A 122 1.35 -7.21 29.23
C ALA A 122 0.05 -7.97 28.88
N ARG A 123 -0.57 -7.70 27.74
CA ARG A 123 -1.83 -8.38 27.36
C ARG A 123 -1.63 -9.86 27.06
N ASP A 124 -0.49 -10.22 26.50
CA ASP A 124 -0.20 -11.61 26.15
C ASP A 124 -0.09 -12.46 27.44
N ALA A 125 0.48 -11.91 28.52
CA ALA A 125 0.41 -12.52 29.86
C ALA A 125 -1.02 -12.59 30.43
N ASP A 126 -1.84 -11.54 30.31
CA ASP A 126 -3.26 -11.57 30.76
C ASP A 126 -4.05 -12.68 30.05
N VAL A 127 -3.88 -12.81 28.73
CA VAL A 127 -4.55 -13.83 27.89
C VAL A 127 -4.09 -15.23 28.29
N GLN A 128 -2.80 -15.44 28.53
CA GLN A 128 -2.25 -16.72 28.97
C GLN A 128 -2.74 -17.10 30.38
N ILE A 129 -2.81 -16.15 31.32
CA ILE A 129 -3.40 -16.37 32.65
C ILE A 129 -4.89 -16.75 32.54
N ALA A 130 -5.66 -16.07 31.69
CA ALA A 130 -7.07 -16.38 31.46
C ALA A 130 -7.26 -17.79 30.86
N PHE A 131 -6.42 -18.16 29.89
CA PHE A 131 -6.38 -19.51 29.32
C PHE A 131 -6.11 -20.58 30.40
N LEU A 132 -5.07 -20.39 31.23
CA LEU A 132 -4.73 -21.34 32.29
C LEU A 132 -5.81 -21.43 33.38
N LYS A 133 -6.44 -20.31 33.78
CA LYS A 133 -7.60 -20.34 34.70
C LYS A 133 -8.73 -21.19 34.15
N LYS A 134 -9.04 -21.09 32.85
CA LYS A 134 -10.06 -21.90 32.16
C LYS A 134 -9.65 -23.37 32.08
N ALA A 135 -8.38 -23.66 31.76
CA ALA A 135 -7.84 -25.02 31.75
C ALA A 135 -7.91 -25.67 33.13
N ARG A 136 -7.55 -24.93 34.20
CA ARG A 136 -7.66 -25.37 35.60
C ARG A 136 -9.10 -25.74 35.96
N LYS A 137 -10.07 -24.87 35.65
CA LYS A 137 -11.50 -25.12 35.90
C LYS A 137 -11.99 -26.38 35.19
N LYS A 138 -11.56 -26.60 33.94
CA LYS A 138 -11.91 -27.82 33.17
C LYS A 138 -11.32 -29.08 33.82
N ALA A 139 -10.03 -29.06 34.17
CA ALA A 139 -9.36 -30.18 34.83
C ALA A 139 -9.99 -30.51 36.19
N SER A 140 -10.32 -29.51 37.02
CA SER A 140 -10.98 -29.73 38.30
C SER A 140 -12.41 -30.29 38.15
N SER A 141 -13.14 -29.93 37.09
CA SER A 141 -14.50 -30.46 36.85
C SER A 141 -14.53 -31.93 36.41
N THR A 142 -13.49 -32.42 35.72
CA THR A 142 -13.41 -33.84 35.31
C THR A 142 -13.33 -34.78 36.52
N LYS A 143 -12.72 -34.31 37.63
CA LYS A 143 -12.57 -35.05 38.89
C LYS A 143 -13.90 -35.47 39.56
N GLY A 144 -15.04 -34.96 39.09
CA GLY A 144 -16.38 -35.32 39.57
C GLY A 144 -17.00 -36.57 38.94
N ARG A 145 -16.43 -37.12 37.86
CA ARG A 145 -16.88 -38.42 37.30
C ARG A 145 -15.97 -39.53 37.81
N LYS A 146 -16.44 -40.25 38.85
CA LYS A 146 -15.73 -41.39 39.44
C LYS A 146 -15.50 -42.49 38.39
N ASN A 147 -14.23 -42.74 38.07
CA ASN A 147 -13.71 -44.03 37.59
C ASN A 147 -12.41 -44.26 38.36
N GLU A 148 -12.29 -45.41 39.03
CA GLU A 148 -11.36 -45.58 40.17
C GLU A 148 -9.87 -45.78 39.79
N GLY A 149 -9.52 -45.61 38.51
CA GLY A 149 -8.14 -45.69 38.00
C GLY A 149 -7.51 -44.39 37.47
N GLU A 150 -8.27 -43.31 37.25
CA GLU A 150 -7.74 -42.08 36.60
C GLU A 150 -7.31 -40.97 37.58
N ASN A 151 -7.44 -41.20 38.89
CA ASN A 151 -7.34 -40.16 39.92
C ASN A 151 -5.95 -39.50 40.02
N GLU A 152 -4.86 -40.21 39.72
CA GLU A 152 -3.50 -39.68 39.89
C GLU A 152 -3.11 -38.64 38.83
N VAL A 153 -3.53 -38.79 37.56
CA VAL A 153 -3.05 -37.95 36.44
C VAL A 153 -3.56 -36.49 36.55
N SER A 154 -4.68 -36.27 37.23
CA SER A 154 -5.29 -34.94 37.35
C SER A 154 -4.59 -34.01 38.37
N ALA A 155 -3.94 -34.54 39.40
CA ALA A 155 -3.30 -33.70 40.42
C ALA A 155 -2.02 -33.00 39.90
N PRO A 156 -1.02 -33.71 39.30
CA PRO A 156 0.16 -33.09 38.71
C PRO A 156 -0.17 -31.98 37.70
N LEU A 157 -1.20 -32.18 36.87
CA LEU A 157 -1.63 -31.19 35.89
C LEU A 157 -2.16 -29.89 36.54
N LEU A 158 -2.90 -29.99 37.65
CA LEU A 158 -3.39 -28.83 38.39
C LEU A 158 -2.25 -28.06 39.06
N ASP A 159 -1.22 -28.76 39.55
CA ASP A 159 -0.01 -28.15 40.13
C ASP A 159 0.79 -27.42 39.04
N ALA A 160 0.99 -28.06 37.88
CA ALA A 160 1.65 -27.45 36.73
C ALA A 160 0.92 -26.20 36.22
N ILE A 161 -0.41 -26.24 36.10
CA ILE A 161 -1.19 -25.06 35.71
C ILE A 161 -1.07 -23.94 36.76
N SER A 162 -1.05 -24.27 38.05
CA SER A 162 -0.91 -23.29 39.13
C SER A 162 0.49 -22.66 39.16
N TYR A 163 1.53 -23.46 38.94
CA TYR A 163 2.92 -23.00 38.77
C TYR A 163 3.06 -22.02 37.60
N LEU A 164 2.52 -22.37 36.42
CA LEU A 164 2.54 -21.50 35.24
C LEU A 164 1.78 -20.17 35.45
N ILE A 165 0.64 -20.19 36.17
CA ILE A 165 -0.06 -18.95 36.57
C ILE A 165 0.82 -18.08 37.48
N GLY A 166 1.59 -18.69 38.39
CA GLY A 166 2.53 -17.99 39.26
C GLY A 166 3.63 -17.26 38.48
N LEU A 167 4.27 -17.93 37.53
CA LEU A 167 5.27 -17.32 36.64
C LEU A 167 4.70 -16.15 35.84
N LEU A 168 3.54 -16.35 35.20
CA LEU A 168 2.91 -15.32 34.37
C LEU A 168 2.42 -14.11 35.19
N ARG A 169 2.05 -14.29 36.46
CA ARG A 169 1.75 -13.17 37.38
C ARG A 169 3.00 -12.35 37.68
N LYS A 170 4.13 -13.00 37.98
CA LYS A 170 5.43 -12.31 38.18
C LYS A 170 5.82 -11.50 36.94
N GLU A 171 5.68 -12.09 35.75
CA GLU A 171 5.92 -11.42 34.46
C GLU A 171 4.96 -10.24 34.23
N ARG A 172 3.65 -10.44 34.39
CA ARG A 172 2.63 -9.40 34.17
C ARG A 172 2.85 -8.17 35.06
N SER A 173 3.29 -8.37 36.31
CA SER A 173 3.67 -7.30 37.24
C SER A 173 4.92 -6.54 36.81
N ARG A 174 5.88 -7.18 36.13
CA ARG A 174 7.01 -6.50 35.50
C ARG A 174 6.51 -5.65 34.32
N CYS A 175 5.78 -6.25 33.39
CA CYS A 175 5.25 -5.55 32.21
C CYS A 175 4.36 -4.35 32.56
N GLN A 176 3.67 -4.35 33.73
CA GLN A 176 2.91 -3.19 34.18
C GLN A 176 3.80 -1.95 34.36
N LYS A 177 5.01 -2.10 34.92
CA LYS A 177 5.97 -1.00 35.10
C LYS A 177 6.43 -0.47 33.74
N ASP A 178 6.68 -1.35 32.78
CA ASP A 178 7.08 -0.99 31.42
C ASP A 178 5.96 -0.27 30.66
N VAL A 179 4.70 -0.71 30.82
CA VAL A 179 3.51 -0.04 30.28
C VAL A 179 3.37 1.37 30.84
N LEU A 180 3.45 1.55 32.16
CA LEU A 180 3.34 2.87 32.81
C LEU A 180 4.47 3.81 32.34
N GLY A 181 5.73 3.35 32.38
CA GLY A 181 6.88 4.14 31.94
C GLY A 181 6.91 4.44 30.44
N ALA A 182 6.23 3.64 29.61
CA ALA A 182 6.01 3.94 28.20
C ALA A 182 4.82 4.90 27.97
N LEU A 183 3.75 4.80 28.77
CA LEU A 183 2.59 5.68 28.71
C LEU A 183 2.95 7.11 29.13
N ASP A 184 3.69 7.27 30.24
CA ASP A 184 4.23 8.55 30.70
C ASP A 184 5.02 9.27 29.61
N LYS A 185 5.78 8.54 28.79
CA LYS A 185 6.57 9.11 27.68
C LYS A 185 5.70 9.60 26.53
N VAL A 186 4.58 8.93 26.25
CA VAL A 186 3.62 9.34 25.21
C VAL A 186 2.84 10.58 25.64
N GLU A 187 2.40 10.61 26.89
CA GLU A 187 1.67 11.77 27.47
C GLU A 187 2.59 12.99 27.58
N LYS A 188 3.80 12.86 28.15
CA LYS A 188 4.77 13.96 28.27
C LYS A 188 5.24 14.55 26.93
N ARG A 189 5.20 13.77 25.84
CA ARG A 189 5.59 14.24 24.49
C ARG A 189 4.42 14.81 23.68
N ASN A 190 3.23 14.82 24.26
CA ASN A 190 1.98 15.28 23.65
C ASN A 190 1.82 14.79 22.20
N LEU A 191 1.60 13.48 22.04
CA LEU A 191 1.58 12.84 20.72
C LEU A 191 0.54 13.45 19.76
N SER A 192 -0.57 14.01 20.27
CA SER A 192 -1.57 14.72 19.46
C SER A 192 -0.99 16.01 18.87
N GLU A 193 -0.33 16.83 19.69
CA GLU A 193 0.34 18.05 19.26
C GLU A 193 1.50 17.75 18.30
N SER A 194 2.28 16.71 18.56
CA SER A 194 3.35 16.25 17.65
C SER A 194 2.82 15.90 16.24
N LEU A 195 1.61 15.36 16.14
CA LEU A 195 0.92 15.08 14.86
C LEU A 195 0.40 16.35 14.19
N ILE A 196 -0.23 17.24 14.95
CA ILE A 196 -0.72 18.55 14.45
C ILE A 196 0.43 19.37 13.89
N GLN A 197 1.51 19.54 14.66
CA GLN A 197 2.72 20.24 14.23
C GLN A 197 3.28 19.62 12.95
N ALA A 198 3.19 18.28 12.78
CA ALA A 198 3.64 17.56 11.59
C ALA A 198 2.75 17.71 10.34
N GLY A 199 1.72 18.55 10.38
CA GLY A 199 0.86 18.86 9.22
C GLY A 199 -0.41 18.03 9.12
N LEU A 200 -0.68 17.15 10.09
CA LEU A 200 -1.95 16.44 10.19
C LEU A 200 -2.95 17.33 10.94
N SER A 201 -3.60 18.24 10.22
CA SER A 201 -4.71 19.02 10.76
C SER A 201 -5.99 18.19 10.78
N ARG A 202 -6.68 18.18 11.92
CA ARG A 202 -8.09 17.75 11.97
C ARG A 202 -8.93 18.68 11.11
N SER A 203 -9.86 18.12 10.35
CA SER A 203 -10.96 18.93 9.83
C SER A 203 -11.93 19.17 10.99
N GLU A 204 -12.05 20.40 11.46
CA GLU A 204 -13.04 20.79 12.48
C GLU A 204 -14.48 20.60 11.97
N ALA A 205 -14.65 20.41 10.65
CA ALA A 205 -15.90 20.05 10.03
C ALA A 205 -16.30 18.58 10.26
N ARG A 206 -16.91 18.31 11.43
CA ARG A 206 -18.08 17.38 11.48
C ARG A 206 -19.28 17.93 10.66
N SER A 207 -19.15 19.13 10.11
CA SER A 207 -20.11 19.90 9.31
C SER A 207 -20.49 19.22 7.98
N ARG A 208 -21.47 18.31 8.09
CA ARG A 208 -22.29 17.75 7.01
C ARG A 208 -21.56 16.83 6.01
N ARG A 209 -22.27 15.81 5.55
CA ARG A 209 -21.88 14.92 4.44
C ARG A 209 -21.91 15.66 3.09
N ARG A 210 -21.18 16.77 2.92
CA ARG A 210 -20.85 17.25 1.57
C ARG A 210 -19.90 16.23 0.96
N ARG A 211 -20.44 15.36 0.10
CA ARG A 211 -19.66 14.45 -0.75
C ARG A 211 -18.72 15.31 -1.61
N VAL A 212 -17.45 15.37 -1.25
CA VAL A 212 -16.41 15.97 -2.09
C VAL A 212 -16.19 15.00 -3.27
N HIS A 213 -16.86 15.27 -4.39
CA HIS A 213 -16.76 14.48 -5.62
C HIS A 213 -15.54 14.94 -6.44
N GLY A 214 -14.32 14.75 -5.92
CA GLY A 214 -13.12 15.22 -6.63
C GLY A 214 -11.76 14.81 -6.06
N ASP A 215 -11.68 13.77 -5.22
CA ASP A 215 -10.40 13.28 -4.67
C ASP A 215 -10.52 11.81 -4.19
N SER A 216 -11.44 11.04 -4.81
CA SER A 216 -11.71 9.65 -4.48
C SER A 216 -10.77 8.68 -5.19
N GLY A 217 -10.32 8.99 -6.41
CA GLY A 217 -9.42 8.15 -7.22
C GLY A 217 -8.08 7.91 -6.52
N ALA A 218 -7.44 8.98 -6.05
CA ALA A 218 -6.20 8.94 -5.30
C ALA A 218 -6.24 7.99 -4.09
N LEU A 219 -7.30 8.13 -3.27
CA LEU A 219 -7.48 7.34 -2.07
C LEU A 219 -7.79 5.86 -2.39
N VAL A 220 -8.52 5.58 -3.46
CA VAL A 220 -8.79 4.20 -3.90
C VAL A 220 -7.52 3.54 -4.43
N PHE A 221 -6.69 4.24 -5.21
CA PHE A 221 -5.41 3.68 -5.67
C PHE A 221 -4.46 3.39 -4.51
N LEU A 222 -4.34 4.33 -3.55
CA LEU A 222 -3.56 4.12 -2.33
C LEU A 222 -4.06 2.91 -1.53
N ALA A 223 -5.39 2.75 -1.43
CA ALA A 223 -6.02 1.60 -0.79
C ALA A 223 -5.66 0.29 -1.52
N ALA A 224 -5.79 0.26 -2.85
CA ALA A 224 -5.45 -0.90 -3.67
C ALA A 224 -3.96 -1.28 -3.56
N ASP A 225 -3.03 -0.32 -3.66
CA ASP A 225 -1.60 -0.60 -3.51
C ASP A 225 -1.26 -1.11 -2.08
N ASN A 226 -1.82 -0.51 -1.03
CA ASN A 226 -1.56 -0.97 0.34
C ASN A 226 -2.17 -2.36 0.64
N ILE A 227 -3.41 -2.61 0.19
CA ILE A 227 -4.06 -3.91 0.32
C ILE A 227 -3.29 -4.96 -0.48
N GLY A 228 -2.89 -4.64 -1.71
CA GLY A 228 -2.14 -5.52 -2.60
C GLY A 228 -0.76 -5.92 -2.07
N ARG A 229 -0.02 -5.00 -1.43
CA ARG A 229 1.21 -5.34 -0.70
C ARG A 229 0.93 -6.38 0.38
N CYS A 230 -0.05 -6.11 1.24
CA CYS A 230 -0.37 -6.99 2.36
C CYS A 230 -0.99 -8.33 1.93
N TYR A 231 -1.67 -8.36 0.77
CA TYR A 231 -2.19 -9.58 0.15
C TYR A 231 -1.05 -10.46 -0.36
N ALA A 232 -0.13 -9.90 -1.14
CA ALA A 232 1.04 -10.63 -1.64
C ALA A 232 1.95 -11.11 -0.50
N ASP A 233 2.17 -10.28 0.53
CA ASP A 233 2.91 -10.66 1.73
C ASP A 233 2.23 -11.82 2.50
N LEU A 234 0.91 -12.04 2.32
CA LEU A 234 0.19 -13.19 2.87
C LEU A 234 0.29 -14.42 1.96
N MET A 235 0.09 -14.25 0.64
CA MET A 235 0.19 -15.34 -0.34
C MET A 235 1.60 -15.95 -0.38
N ALA A 236 2.64 -15.13 -0.15
CA ALA A 236 4.02 -15.61 -0.04
C ALA A 236 4.25 -16.67 1.05
N TYR A 237 3.33 -16.80 2.02
CA TYR A 237 3.38 -17.84 3.05
C TYR A 237 2.52 -19.08 2.76
N GLU A 238 1.76 -19.10 1.66
CA GLU A 238 0.90 -20.23 1.29
C GLU A 238 1.65 -21.59 1.20
N PRO A 239 2.83 -21.69 0.54
CA PRO A 239 3.54 -22.98 0.44
C PRO A 239 3.89 -23.60 1.80
N TRP A 240 4.06 -22.78 2.84
CA TRP A 240 4.38 -23.25 4.19
C TRP A 240 3.19 -23.91 4.90
N LEU A 241 1.98 -23.83 4.34
CA LEU A 241 0.81 -24.61 4.79
C LEU A 241 0.84 -26.09 4.37
N GLU A 242 1.83 -26.51 3.55
CA GLU A 242 2.09 -27.92 3.28
C GLU A 242 2.91 -28.57 4.40
N TYR A 243 3.76 -27.78 5.07
CA TYR A 243 4.73 -28.23 6.07
C TYR A 243 4.19 -28.04 7.50
N PRO A 244 3.81 -29.12 8.22
CA PRO A 244 3.20 -28.98 9.55
C PRO A 244 4.09 -28.30 10.58
N ASP A 245 5.42 -28.46 10.46
CA ASP A 245 6.38 -28.03 11.48
C ASP A 245 7.05 -26.67 11.18
N ALA A 246 6.62 -25.99 10.12
CA ALA A 246 7.04 -24.63 9.72
C ALA A 246 6.47 -23.53 10.66
N THR A 247 6.78 -23.64 11.95
CA THR A 247 6.24 -22.81 13.04
C THR A 247 6.54 -21.32 12.87
N ALA A 248 7.74 -20.97 12.41
CA ALA A 248 8.16 -19.58 12.20
C ALA A 248 7.38 -18.94 11.04
N GLU A 249 7.14 -19.70 9.99
CA GLU A 249 6.45 -19.30 8.76
C GLU A 249 4.95 -19.21 8.99
N HIS A 250 4.35 -20.13 9.76
CA HIS A 250 2.95 -20.03 10.22
C HIS A 250 2.74 -18.78 11.10
N HIS A 251 3.71 -18.44 11.95
CA HIS A 251 3.69 -17.18 12.71
C HIS A 251 3.83 -15.94 11.81
N ALA A 252 4.71 -15.98 10.81
CA ALA A 252 4.87 -14.89 9.86
C ALA A 252 3.59 -14.70 9.01
N MET A 253 2.96 -15.78 8.56
CA MET A 253 1.65 -15.78 7.91
C MET A 253 0.57 -15.13 8.79
N ARG A 254 0.55 -15.44 10.10
CA ARG A 254 -0.37 -14.80 11.06
C ARG A 254 -0.16 -13.28 11.09
N ILE A 255 1.08 -12.80 11.03
CA ILE A 255 1.41 -11.37 10.98
C ILE A 255 0.94 -10.77 9.66
N ALA A 256 1.15 -11.43 8.53
CA ALA A 256 0.68 -10.99 7.22
C ALA A 256 -0.86 -10.88 7.17
N ALA A 257 -1.59 -11.90 7.62
CA ALA A 257 -3.05 -11.90 7.67
C ALA A 257 -3.62 -10.78 8.56
N LYS A 258 -2.99 -10.54 9.72
CA LYS A 258 -3.27 -9.40 10.61
C LYS A 258 -3.04 -8.06 9.91
N ASN A 259 -1.94 -7.91 9.17
CA ASN A 259 -1.60 -6.68 8.45
C ASN A 259 -2.62 -6.41 7.35
N LEU A 260 -2.92 -7.41 6.51
CA LEU A 260 -3.96 -7.34 5.48
C LEU A 260 -5.30 -6.90 6.09
N ARG A 261 -5.73 -7.56 7.16
CA ARG A 261 -6.98 -7.22 7.86
C ARG A 261 -7.02 -5.77 8.33
N TYR A 262 -5.95 -5.26 8.94
CA TYR A 262 -5.90 -3.87 9.42
C TYR A 262 -5.86 -2.84 8.29
N THR A 263 -5.12 -3.11 7.22
CA THR A 263 -5.13 -2.27 6.03
C THR A 263 -6.54 -2.21 5.42
N MET A 264 -7.23 -3.35 5.33
CA MET A 264 -8.62 -3.41 4.87
C MET A 264 -9.59 -2.72 5.85
N GLU A 265 -9.40 -2.82 7.17
CA GLU A 265 -10.20 -2.06 8.17
C GLU A 265 -10.02 -0.54 8.00
N ILE A 266 -8.80 -0.07 7.72
CA ILE A 266 -8.50 1.35 7.47
C ILE A 266 -9.22 1.85 6.22
N PHE A 267 -9.09 1.13 5.10
CA PHE A 267 -9.66 1.55 3.81
C PHE A 267 -11.11 1.09 3.57
N ALA A 268 -11.74 0.35 4.49
CA ALA A 268 -13.13 -0.10 4.35
C ALA A 268 -14.14 1.00 3.96
N PRO A 269 -14.05 2.25 4.45
CA PRO A 269 -14.97 3.34 4.04
C PRO A 269 -14.84 3.79 2.58
N VAL A 270 -13.75 3.40 1.89
CA VAL A 270 -13.45 3.79 0.51
C VAL A 270 -14.24 2.93 -0.51
N TYR A 271 -14.53 1.68 -0.16
CA TYR A 271 -15.16 0.69 -1.05
C TYR A 271 -16.69 0.67 -0.91
N ARG A 272 -17.42 0.83 -2.03
CA ARG A 272 -18.90 1.01 -2.04
C ARG A 272 -19.68 -0.22 -1.56
N ILE A 273 -19.30 -1.42 -2.00
CA ILE A 273 -19.94 -2.69 -1.61
C ILE A 273 -19.36 -3.20 -0.28
N GLY A 274 -18.20 -2.65 0.11
CA GLY A 274 -17.62 -2.71 1.44
C GLY A 274 -16.78 -3.95 1.67
N LEU A 275 -15.55 -3.74 2.16
CA LEU A 275 -14.61 -4.83 2.46
C LEU A 275 -15.05 -5.76 3.61
N ARG A 276 -16.20 -5.50 4.25
CA ARG A 276 -16.67 -6.18 5.47
C ARG A 276 -16.69 -7.71 5.33
N LYS A 277 -17.23 -8.26 4.23
CA LYS A 277 -17.30 -9.71 4.00
C LYS A 277 -15.90 -10.34 3.98
N TYR A 278 -14.94 -9.69 3.32
CA TYR A 278 -13.55 -10.14 3.24
C TYR A 278 -12.81 -9.98 4.57
N ILE A 279 -12.96 -8.83 5.24
CA ILE A 279 -12.41 -8.58 6.59
C ILE A 279 -12.85 -9.67 7.57
N THR A 280 -14.12 -10.10 7.53
CA THR A 280 -14.62 -11.20 8.38
C THR A 280 -13.95 -12.54 8.06
N ARG A 281 -13.70 -12.87 6.79
CA ARG A 281 -13.02 -14.12 6.40
C ARG A 281 -11.52 -14.09 6.78
N VAL A 282 -10.82 -12.99 6.51
CA VAL A 282 -9.42 -12.80 6.94
C VAL A 282 -9.30 -12.76 8.47
N ALA A 283 -10.27 -12.19 9.19
CA ALA A 283 -10.32 -12.24 10.65
C ALA A 283 -10.40 -13.69 11.19
N ARG A 284 -11.18 -14.56 10.53
CA ARG A 284 -11.28 -15.98 10.87
C ARG A 284 -9.97 -16.73 10.57
N LEU A 285 -9.31 -16.46 9.44
CA LEU A 285 -7.97 -17.00 9.16
C LEU A 285 -6.96 -16.57 10.22
N GLN A 286 -6.91 -15.26 10.52
CA GLN A 286 -6.03 -14.70 11.54
C GLN A 286 -6.31 -15.28 12.94
N LYS A 287 -7.56 -15.66 13.23
CA LYS A 287 -7.89 -16.38 14.47
C LYS A 287 -7.29 -17.78 14.48
N LEU A 288 -7.50 -18.59 13.43
CA LEU A 288 -6.97 -19.96 13.35
C LEU A 288 -5.44 -20.00 13.40
N LEU A 289 -4.76 -19.10 12.66
CA LEU A 289 -3.31 -18.90 12.76
C LEU A 289 -2.87 -18.38 14.15
N GLY A 290 -3.75 -17.67 14.85
CA GLY A 290 -3.55 -17.26 16.23
C GLY A 290 -3.64 -18.43 17.20
N ASP A 291 -4.71 -19.20 17.15
CA ASP A 291 -4.91 -20.40 17.96
C ASP A 291 -3.75 -21.40 17.74
N LEU A 292 -3.20 -21.49 16.52
CA LEU A 292 -2.02 -22.30 16.19
C LEU A 292 -0.74 -21.76 16.86
N HIS A 293 -0.40 -20.49 16.62
CA HIS A 293 0.77 -19.86 17.21
C HIS A 293 0.72 -19.85 18.75
N ASP A 294 -0.45 -19.68 19.33
CA ASP A 294 -0.62 -19.73 20.79
C ASP A 294 -0.27 -21.14 21.32
N THR A 295 -0.55 -22.23 20.58
CA THR A 295 -0.05 -23.57 20.95
C THR A 295 1.47 -23.70 20.84
N ASP A 296 2.11 -23.10 19.83
CA ASP A 296 3.58 -23.10 19.69
C ASP A 296 4.25 -22.43 20.90
N VAL A 297 3.75 -21.25 21.30
CA VAL A 297 4.26 -20.50 22.46
C VAL A 297 4.17 -21.31 23.75
N TRP A 298 3.10 -22.06 23.95
CA TRP A 298 2.96 -22.95 25.12
C TRP A 298 3.97 -24.12 25.09
N ILE A 299 4.15 -24.77 23.95
CA ILE A 299 5.08 -25.90 23.78
C ILE A 299 6.52 -25.44 24.03
N ASP A 300 6.93 -24.34 23.40
CA ASP A 300 8.25 -23.72 23.53
C ASP A 300 8.53 -23.26 24.97
N MET A 301 7.57 -22.57 25.63
CA MET A 301 7.73 -22.14 27.02
C MET A 301 7.91 -23.33 27.98
N VAL A 302 7.10 -24.38 27.86
CA VAL A 302 7.20 -25.56 28.73
C VAL A 302 8.48 -26.35 28.45
N THR A 303 8.87 -26.48 27.17
CA THR A 303 10.14 -27.11 26.77
C THR A 303 11.32 -26.38 27.42
N ARG A 304 11.36 -25.04 27.38
CA ARG A 304 12.41 -24.25 28.04
C ARG A 304 12.45 -24.44 29.57
N ILE A 305 11.31 -24.61 30.23
CA ILE A 305 11.27 -24.91 31.68
C ILE A 305 11.86 -26.30 31.93
N LEU A 306 11.40 -27.33 31.20
CA LEU A 306 11.86 -28.71 31.38
C LEU A 306 13.36 -28.89 31.06
N LEU A 307 13.90 -28.16 30.07
CA LEU A 307 15.33 -28.18 29.74
C LEU A 307 16.18 -27.48 30.81
N LYS A 308 15.72 -26.35 31.37
CA LYS A 308 16.41 -25.67 32.49
C LYS A 308 16.46 -26.53 33.75
N GLU A 309 15.42 -27.31 34.00
CA GLU A 309 15.40 -28.22 35.16
C GLU A 309 16.35 -29.41 35.02
N ARG A 310 16.56 -29.92 33.80
CA ARG A 310 17.52 -31.00 33.55
C ARG A 310 18.98 -30.57 33.64
N SER A 311 19.30 -29.30 33.36
CA SER A 311 20.68 -28.84 33.20
C SER A 311 21.36 -28.34 34.48
N ARG A 312 20.67 -28.32 35.63
CA ARG A 312 21.22 -27.83 36.90
C ARG A 312 20.79 -28.69 38.10
N PRO A 313 21.72 -29.17 38.95
CA PRO A 313 21.39 -29.74 40.25
C PRO A 313 20.53 -28.80 41.10
N ARG A 314 19.76 -29.32 42.05
CA ARG A 314 19.01 -28.48 43.01
C ARG A 314 19.96 -27.94 44.08
N SER A 315 19.80 -26.66 44.43
CA SER A 315 20.46 -26.02 45.58
C SER A 315 19.44 -25.73 46.70
N LEU A 316 19.93 -25.53 47.92
CA LEU A 316 19.10 -25.15 49.08
C LEU A 316 18.37 -23.80 48.92
N GLY A 317 18.81 -22.94 47.99
CA GLY A 317 18.16 -21.66 47.69
C GLY A 317 17.04 -21.71 46.63
N ASP A 318 16.79 -22.88 46.03
CA ASP A 318 15.95 -23.04 44.83
C ASP A 318 14.42 -23.07 45.11
N LEU A 319 13.91 -22.22 45.99
CA LEU A 319 12.51 -22.23 46.45
C LEU A 319 11.45 -22.03 45.32
N ASP A 320 11.84 -21.42 44.19
CA ASP A 320 10.98 -21.16 43.03
C ASP A 320 10.98 -22.29 41.97
N ARG A 321 11.74 -23.38 42.17
CA ARG A 321 11.86 -24.47 41.17
C ARG A 321 10.69 -25.48 41.23
N PRO A 322 10.18 -25.94 40.08
CA PRO A 322 9.05 -26.86 40.01
C PRO A 322 9.40 -28.21 40.65
N GLY A 323 8.58 -28.72 41.58
CA GLY A 323 8.74 -30.04 42.17
C GLY A 323 8.49 -31.20 41.18
N PRO A 324 8.78 -32.47 41.54
CA PRO A 324 8.56 -33.62 40.67
C PRO A 324 7.12 -33.73 40.10
N ALA A 325 6.10 -33.47 40.94
CA ALA A 325 4.70 -33.43 40.51
C ALA A 325 4.44 -32.34 39.45
N VAL A 326 4.98 -31.13 39.65
CA VAL A 326 4.90 -30.04 38.67
C VAL A 326 5.57 -30.44 37.35
N ILE A 327 6.74 -31.09 37.39
CA ILE A 327 7.46 -31.57 36.20
C ILE A 327 6.63 -32.63 35.45
N ALA A 328 5.98 -33.56 36.15
CA ALA A 328 5.09 -34.54 35.53
C ALA A 328 3.87 -33.86 34.87
N GLY A 329 3.22 -32.93 35.57
CA GLY A 329 2.10 -32.16 35.03
C GLY A 329 2.45 -31.28 33.83
N LEU A 330 3.66 -30.71 33.81
CA LEU A 330 4.17 -29.93 32.68
C LEU A 330 4.30 -30.80 31.42
N ARG A 331 4.76 -32.05 31.54
CA ARG A 331 4.80 -33.01 30.41
C ARG A 331 3.39 -33.36 29.92
N VAL A 332 2.43 -33.59 30.82
CA VAL A 332 1.02 -33.82 30.46
C VAL A 332 0.45 -32.62 29.70
N PHE A 333 0.71 -31.41 30.18
CA PHE A 333 0.28 -30.17 29.52
C PHE A 333 0.93 -29.98 28.15
N GLN A 334 2.23 -30.25 28.01
CA GLN A 334 2.94 -30.20 26.73
C GLN A 334 2.31 -31.14 25.70
N ASN A 335 2.13 -32.41 26.05
CA ASN A 335 1.51 -33.41 25.18
C ASN A 335 0.09 -33.00 24.74
N ASP A 336 -0.68 -32.36 25.63
CA ASP A 336 -1.99 -31.79 25.30
C ASP A 336 -1.91 -30.62 24.31
N ARG A 337 -0.94 -29.71 24.47
CA ARG A 337 -0.70 -28.59 23.54
C ARG A 337 -0.25 -29.09 22.17
N GLU A 338 0.64 -30.08 22.10
CA GLU A 338 1.08 -30.69 20.83
C GLU A 338 -0.06 -31.41 20.09
N ARG A 339 -0.99 -32.06 20.80
CA ARG A 339 -2.18 -32.66 20.18
C ARG A 339 -3.13 -31.58 19.65
N GLU A 340 -3.33 -30.49 20.38
CA GLU A 340 -4.18 -29.40 19.89
C GLU A 340 -3.53 -28.63 18.73
N ARG A 341 -2.20 -28.44 18.73
CA ARG A 341 -1.45 -27.87 17.59
C ARG A 341 -1.78 -28.61 16.29
N ARG A 342 -1.64 -29.95 16.28
CA ARG A 342 -1.97 -30.83 15.14
C ARG A 342 -3.46 -30.78 14.72
N ARG A 343 -4.36 -30.38 15.62
CA ARG A 343 -5.80 -30.20 15.32
C ARG A 343 -6.08 -28.82 14.73
N VAL A 344 -5.52 -27.76 15.31
CA VAL A 344 -5.68 -26.39 14.82
C VAL A 344 -5.03 -26.24 13.45
N TYR A 345 -3.82 -26.76 13.25
CA TYR A 345 -3.15 -26.79 11.94
C TYR A 345 -4.06 -27.35 10.84
N ARG A 346 -4.64 -28.54 11.05
CA ARG A 346 -5.59 -29.15 10.11
C ARG A 346 -6.80 -28.25 9.82
N ARG A 347 -7.37 -27.59 10.85
CA ARG A 347 -8.47 -26.62 10.66
C ARG A 347 -8.03 -25.38 9.89
N THR A 348 -6.81 -24.90 10.08
CA THR A 348 -6.23 -23.77 9.34
C THR A 348 -6.10 -24.10 7.86
N VAL A 349 -5.47 -25.23 7.51
CA VAL A 349 -5.31 -25.70 6.13
C VAL A 349 -6.67 -25.97 5.48
N GLN A 350 -7.59 -26.65 6.16
CA GLN A 350 -8.96 -26.85 5.67
C GLN A 350 -9.70 -25.54 5.40
N TYR A 351 -9.52 -24.53 6.26
CA TYR A 351 -10.12 -23.22 6.07
C TYR A 351 -9.48 -22.46 4.91
N TRP A 352 -8.14 -22.49 4.78
CA TRP A 352 -7.41 -21.91 3.65
C TRP A 352 -7.90 -22.51 2.33
N ASN A 353 -7.89 -23.83 2.19
CA ASN A 353 -8.34 -24.53 0.97
C ASN A 353 -9.83 -24.26 0.67
N SER A 354 -10.64 -23.95 1.69
CA SER A 354 -12.03 -23.51 1.46
C SER A 354 -12.12 -22.12 0.82
N LEU A 355 -11.19 -21.21 1.12
CA LEU A 355 -11.13 -19.88 0.48
C LEU A 355 -10.82 -19.99 -1.02
N HIS A 356 -9.88 -20.87 -1.41
CA HIS A 356 -9.56 -21.13 -2.82
C HIS A 356 -10.76 -21.73 -3.56
N ARG A 357 -11.41 -22.76 -3.00
CA ARG A 357 -12.63 -23.35 -3.59
C ARG A 357 -13.83 -22.38 -3.69
N MET A 358 -13.81 -21.26 -2.96
CA MET A 358 -14.81 -20.20 -3.03
C MET A 358 -14.40 -19.03 -3.94
N HIS A 359 -13.27 -19.12 -4.67
CA HIS A 359 -12.69 -18.01 -5.43
C HIS A 359 -12.54 -16.72 -4.61
N PHE A 360 -12.25 -16.87 -3.32
CA PHE A 360 -12.29 -15.77 -2.35
C PHE A 360 -11.25 -14.69 -2.66
N TRP A 361 -10.06 -15.10 -3.08
CA TRP A 361 -8.95 -14.20 -3.40
C TRP A 361 -9.20 -13.47 -4.73
N ASP A 362 -9.67 -14.18 -5.75
CA ASP A 362 -10.10 -13.59 -7.03
C ASP A 362 -11.19 -12.53 -6.80
N ALA A 363 -12.23 -12.88 -6.03
CA ALA A 363 -13.30 -11.98 -5.66
C ALA A 363 -12.83 -10.79 -4.80
N LEU A 364 -11.77 -10.93 -4.00
CA LEU A 364 -11.16 -9.83 -3.24
C LEU A 364 -10.43 -8.87 -4.20
N THR A 365 -9.59 -9.42 -5.07
CA THR A 365 -8.87 -8.66 -6.11
C THR A 365 -9.85 -7.89 -7.01
N CYS A 366 -10.93 -8.52 -7.47
CA CYS A 366 -11.97 -7.87 -8.26
C CYS A 366 -12.67 -6.72 -7.50
N GLU A 367 -12.98 -6.86 -6.21
CA GLU A 367 -13.55 -5.76 -5.42
C GLU A 367 -12.54 -4.61 -5.22
N VAL A 368 -11.27 -4.94 -5.01
CA VAL A 368 -10.20 -3.96 -4.75
C VAL A 368 -9.84 -3.16 -6.01
N LEU A 369 -9.78 -3.81 -7.18
CA LEU A 369 -9.40 -3.19 -8.45
C LEU A 369 -10.60 -2.70 -9.29
N GLY A 370 -11.77 -3.31 -9.14
CA GLY A 370 -12.95 -3.09 -10.00
C GLY A 370 -13.81 -1.87 -9.67
N ASN A 371 -13.35 -1.01 -8.74
CA ASN A 371 -14.07 0.13 -8.14
C ASN A 371 -15.22 0.72 -8.99
N HIS A 372 -16.44 0.24 -8.74
CA HIS A 372 -17.72 0.67 -9.37
C HIS A 372 -18.16 2.11 -9.03
N ARG A 373 -17.20 3.01 -8.80
CA ARG A 373 -17.43 4.41 -8.44
C ARG A 373 -16.60 5.41 -9.23
N ALA A 374 -15.60 4.95 -10.00
CA ALA A 374 -15.23 5.69 -11.19
C ALA A 374 -16.47 5.73 -12.07
N MET A 375 -16.88 6.93 -12.46
CA MET A 375 -18.04 7.21 -13.29
C MET A 375 -18.06 6.24 -14.48
N TYR A 376 -18.98 5.27 -14.46
CA TYR A 376 -19.29 4.45 -15.62
C TYR A 376 -20.04 5.39 -16.58
N LEU A 377 -19.29 6.28 -17.24
CA LEU A 377 -19.66 6.80 -18.54
C LEU A 377 -20.02 5.56 -19.35
N PRO A 378 -21.31 5.34 -19.68
CA PRO A 378 -21.74 4.04 -20.15
C PRO A 378 -20.98 3.67 -21.43
N LYS A 379 -20.97 2.38 -21.78
CA LYS A 379 -20.39 1.88 -23.04
C LYS A 379 -20.95 2.57 -24.30
N THR A 380 -22.00 3.38 -24.18
CA THR A 380 -22.39 4.41 -25.14
C THR A 380 -21.32 5.52 -25.26
N VAL A 381 -20.24 5.19 -25.96
CA VAL A 381 -19.43 6.13 -26.75
C VAL A 381 -18.93 7.38 -25.98
N ILE A 382 -17.90 7.20 -25.16
CA ILE A 382 -16.83 8.21 -25.19
C ILE A 382 -16.13 7.98 -26.54
N GLN A 383 -16.25 8.92 -27.48
CA GLN A 383 -15.47 8.85 -28.72
C GLN A 383 -13.98 8.80 -28.37
N GLU A 384 -13.19 7.97 -29.07
CA GLU A 384 -11.74 7.84 -28.84
C GLU A 384 -11.03 9.20 -28.83
N ASN A 385 -11.49 10.12 -29.67
CA ASN A 385 -11.08 11.52 -29.73
C ASN A 385 -11.19 12.24 -28.37
N MET A 386 -12.30 12.09 -27.63
CA MET A 386 -12.46 12.70 -26.31
C MET A 386 -11.53 12.08 -25.25
N VAL A 387 -11.17 10.79 -25.39
CA VAL A 387 -10.16 10.16 -24.54
C VAL A 387 -8.79 10.79 -24.83
N LYS A 388 -8.41 10.86 -26.10
CA LYS A 388 -7.14 11.46 -26.53
C LYS A 388 -7.05 12.94 -26.15
N GLU A 389 -8.08 13.75 -26.37
CA GLU A 389 -8.12 15.16 -25.92
C GLU A 389 -7.88 15.33 -24.41
N ARG A 390 -8.46 14.47 -23.57
CA ARG A 390 -8.29 14.54 -22.12
C ARG A 390 -6.89 14.09 -21.70
N VAL A 391 -6.33 13.09 -22.37
CA VAL A 391 -4.93 12.66 -22.18
C VAL A 391 -3.97 13.77 -22.60
N MET A 392 -4.17 14.39 -23.77
CA MET A 392 -3.37 15.54 -24.26
C MET A 392 -3.44 16.74 -23.31
N ARG A 393 -4.59 16.98 -22.67
CA ARG A 393 -4.73 17.95 -21.57
C ARG A 393 -4.03 17.50 -20.28
N ALA A 394 -4.08 16.23 -19.91
CA ALA A 394 -3.34 15.72 -18.74
C ALA A 394 -1.82 15.84 -18.94
N MET A 395 -1.33 15.69 -20.18
CA MET A 395 0.07 15.91 -20.54
C MET A 395 0.51 17.33 -20.16
N HIS A 396 -0.05 18.37 -20.79
CA HIS A 396 0.19 19.82 -20.52
C HIS A 396 1.58 20.17 -19.95
N THR A 397 2.62 19.57 -20.52
CA THR A 397 4.03 19.98 -20.42
C THR A 397 4.33 20.89 -21.62
N SER A 398 5.58 21.32 -21.78
CA SER A 398 5.97 22.16 -22.92
C SER A 398 5.77 21.42 -24.27
N PRO A 399 5.65 22.14 -25.40
CA PRO A 399 5.42 21.52 -26.71
C PRO A 399 6.43 20.42 -27.07
N GLU A 400 7.69 20.57 -26.66
CA GLU A 400 8.76 19.59 -26.88
C GLU A 400 8.54 18.28 -26.11
N SER A 401 8.02 18.37 -24.88
CA SER A 401 7.68 17.20 -24.06
C SER A 401 6.43 16.48 -24.57
N ALA A 402 5.46 17.23 -25.13
CA ALA A 402 4.32 16.63 -25.82
C ALA A 402 4.73 15.92 -27.11
N ALA A 403 5.59 16.54 -27.93
CA ALA A 403 6.14 15.95 -29.16
C ALA A 403 6.91 14.65 -28.88
N HIS A 404 7.79 14.67 -27.87
CA HIS A 404 8.49 13.47 -27.38
C HIS A 404 7.52 12.34 -27.01
N SER A 405 6.52 12.64 -26.17
CA SER A 405 5.57 11.62 -25.69
C SER A 405 4.72 11.02 -26.83
N LEU A 406 4.31 11.83 -27.81
CA LEU A 406 3.64 11.37 -29.02
C LEU A 406 4.54 10.47 -29.87
N HIS A 407 5.81 10.83 -30.01
CA HIS A 407 6.77 10.08 -30.82
C HIS A 407 7.16 8.75 -30.17
N VAL A 408 7.41 8.73 -28.86
CA VAL A 408 7.60 7.49 -28.07
C VAL A 408 6.37 6.58 -28.15
N ALA A 409 5.15 7.14 -28.14
CA ALA A 409 3.93 6.35 -28.36
C ALA A 409 3.88 5.72 -29.76
N SER A 410 4.21 6.48 -30.81
CA SER A 410 4.31 5.97 -32.19
C SER A 410 5.31 4.81 -32.32
N LEU A 411 6.53 4.99 -31.80
CA LEU A 411 7.57 3.94 -31.84
C LEU A 411 7.17 2.72 -31.00
N SER A 412 6.54 2.92 -29.84
CA SER A 412 6.05 1.82 -29.01
C SER A 412 5.00 0.97 -29.74
N LEU A 413 4.06 1.61 -30.44
CA LEU A 413 3.04 0.92 -31.21
C LEU A 413 3.62 0.22 -32.45
N GLN A 414 4.58 0.82 -33.15
CA GLN A 414 5.28 0.16 -34.26
C GLN A 414 5.99 -1.14 -33.83
N ILE A 415 6.63 -1.15 -32.66
CA ILE A 415 7.27 -2.35 -32.10
C ILE A 415 6.21 -3.40 -31.71
N PHE A 416 5.12 -2.98 -31.04
CA PHE A 416 4.03 -3.87 -30.63
C PHE A 416 3.37 -4.54 -31.85
N ASP A 417 2.92 -3.76 -32.82
CA ASP A 417 2.16 -4.26 -33.97
C ASP A 417 2.96 -5.28 -34.80
N GLN A 418 4.27 -5.05 -34.96
CA GLN A 418 5.16 -5.94 -35.69
C GLN A 418 5.66 -7.16 -34.89
N LEU A 419 5.44 -7.19 -33.56
CA LEU A 419 5.81 -8.30 -32.69
C LEU A 419 4.61 -9.08 -32.13
N MET A 420 3.41 -8.87 -32.70
CA MET A 420 2.16 -9.51 -32.27
C MET A 420 2.26 -11.03 -32.14
N GLU A 421 2.92 -11.70 -33.09
CA GLU A 421 3.19 -13.15 -33.07
C GLU A 421 4.20 -13.61 -31.99
N SER A 422 4.92 -12.69 -31.35
CA SER A 422 5.89 -13.00 -30.28
C SER A 422 5.31 -12.80 -28.88
N HIS A 423 4.30 -11.93 -28.73
CA HIS A 423 3.73 -11.59 -27.42
C HIS A 423 2.25 -11.97 -27.26
N HIS A 424 1.51 -12.22 -28.36
CA HIS A 424 0.11 -12.65 -28.35
C HIS A 424 -0.83 -11.77 -27.50
N LEU A 425 -0.62 -10.44 -27.54
CA LEU A 425 -1.38 -9.46 -26.77
C LEU A 425 -2.44 -8.80 -27.66
N SER A 426 -3.52 -8.29 -27.06
CA SER A 426 -4.68 -7.76 -27.80
C SER A 426 -4.69 -6.23 -27.90
N GLU A 427 -5.66 -5.68 -28.63
CA GLU A 427 -5.97 -4.24 -28.67
C GLU A 427 -6.11 -3.60 -27.27
N LYS A 428 -6.53 -4.36 -26.26
CA LYS A 428 -6.61 -3.89 -24.87
C LYS A 428 -5.23 -3.50 -24.33
N GLU A 429 -4.23 -4.37 -24.53
CA GLU A 429 -2.84 -4.12 -24.15
C GLU A 429 -2.20 -3.05 -25.03
N ARG A 430 -2.48 -3.05 -26.34
CA ARG A 430 -2.04 -2.02 -27.29
C ARG A 430 -2.46 -0.62 -26.82
N ARG A 431 -3.72 -0.48 -26.41
CA ARG A 431 -4.29 0.76 -25.86
C ARG A 431 -3.65 1.16 -24.53
N TRP A 432 -3.31 0.20 -23.66
CA TRP A 432 -2.54 0.48 -22.44
C TRP A 432 -1.13 0.99 -22.74
N LEU A 433 -0.47 0.44 -23.76
CA LEU A 433 0.85 0.88 -24.21
C LEU A 433 0.80 2.32 -24.77
N GLU A 434 -0.17 2.62 -25.64
CA GLU A 434 -0.37 3.97 -26.20
C GLU A 434 -0.48 5.01 -25.08
N PHE A 435 -1.42 4.83 -24.15
CA PHE A 435 -1.64 5.80 -23.08
C PHE A 435 -0.53 5.79 -22.01
N GLY A 436 0.14 4.64 -21.81
CA GLY A 436 1.34 4.55 -20.98
C GLY A 436 2.49 5.39 -21.54
N ALA A 437 2.71 5.32 -22.85
CA ALA A 437 3.70 6.13 -23.57
C ALA A 437 3.32 7.62 -23.60
N LEU A 438 2.06 7.98 -23.85
CA LEU A 438 1.63 9.38 -23.85
C LEU A 438 1.77 10.05 -22.47
N LEU A 439 1.61 9.29 -21.38
CA LEU A 439 1.58 9.84 -20.01
C LEU A 439 2.86 9.57 -19.19
N HIS A 440 3.89 8.92 -19.74
CA HIS A 440 5.07 8.49 -18.97
C HIS A 440 5.80 9.65 -18.28
N ASP A 441 5.76 10.84 -18.90
CA ASP A 441 6.56 12.00 -18.51
C ASP A 441 5.77 13.16 -17.86
N ILE A 442 4.47 13.02 -17.59
CA ILE A 442 3.67 14.12 -16.99
C ILE A 442 4.19 14.60 -15.62
N GLY A 443 4.95 13.76 -14.92
CA GLY A 443 5.65 14.12 -13.70
C GLY A 443 6.79 15.14 -13.88
N PHE A 444 7.29 15.43 -15.09
CA PHE A 444 8.46 16.31 -15.26
C PHE A 444 8.27 17.76 -14.76
N LYS A 445 7.02 18.22 -14.58
CA LYS A 445 6.66 19.56 -14.08
C LYS A 445 7.36 19.97 -12.78
N GLU A 446 7.70 19.01 -11.92
CA GLU A 446 8.39 19.24 -10.62
C GLU A 446 9.87 18.80 -10.64
N GLY A 447 10.45 18.57 -11.83
CA GLY A 447 11.87 18.28 -12.05
C GLY A 447 12.24 16.81 -12.27
N LYS A 448 13.46 16.58 -12.78
CA LYS A 448 13.95 15.28 -13.30
C LYS A 448 14.08 14.15 -12.26
N LYS A 449 14.17 14.46 -10.96
CA LYS A 449 14.35 13.44 -9.91
C LYS A 449 13.01 12.79 -9.57
N GLY A 450 12.92 11.48 -9.77
CA GLY A 450 11.74 10.69 -9.39
C GLY A 450 10.48 10.89 -10.26
N HIS A 451 10.56 11.56 -11.43
CA HIS A 451 9.40 11.83 -12.28
C HIS A 451 8.57 10.57 -12.56
N ALA A 452 9.16 9.42 -12.91
CA ALA A 452 8.41 8.21 -13.25
C ALA A 452 7.43 7.76 -12.14
N LYS A 453 7.83 7.88 -10.87
CA LYS A 453 6.94 7.60 -9.72
C LYS A 453 5.85 8.64 -9.54
N ARG A 454 6.13 9.90 -9.91
CA ARG A 454 5.19 11.02 -9.82
C ARG A 454 4.22 11.02 -11.01
N SER A 455 4.64 10.68 -12.22
CA SER A 455 3.78 10.37 -13.37
C SER A 455 2.81 9.25 -13.02
N ALA A 456 3.32 8.12 -12.51
CA ALA A 456 2.50 6.99 -12.06
C ALA A 456 1.46 7.38 -11.00
N LEU A 457 1.85 8.21 -10.03
CA LEU A 457 0.95 8.76 -9.03
C LEU A 457 -0.11 9.64 -9.69
N LEU A 458 0.29 10.65 -10.47
CA LEU A 458 -0.61 11.58 -11.17
C LEU A 458 -1.66 10.86 -12.02
N ILE A 459 -1.24 9.89 -12.86
CA ILE A 459 -2.13 9.05 -13.69
C ILE A 459 -3.17 8.31 -12.82
N SER A 460 -2.73 7.79 -11.67
CA SER A 460 -3.58 7.02 -10.77
C SER A 460 -4.54 7.90 -9.97
N THR A 461 -4.13 9.14 -9.66
CA THR A 461 -4.87 10.07 -8.79
C THR A 461 -5.83 10.98 -9.56
N ASP A 462 -5.49 11.42 -10.78
CA ASP A 462 -6.24 12.45 -11.50
C ASP A 462 -7.59 11.92 -12.02
N GLU A 463 -8.69 12.43 -11.48
CA GLU A 463 -10.04 12.03 -11.86
C GLU A 463 -10.44 12.44 -13.30
N GLN A 464 -9.75 13.41 -13.93
CA GLN A 464 -10.05 13.87 -15.28
C GLN A 464 -9.65 12.87 -16.38
N ILE A 465 -8.61 12.06 -16.11
CA ILE A 465 -8.12 11.00 -16.99
C ILE A 465 -9.22 9.94 -17.18
N PRO A 466 -9.76 9.73 -18.39
CA PRO A 466 -11.04 9.03 -18.61
C PRO A 466 -10.91 7.50 -18.67
N PHE A 467 -10.11 6.93 -17.76
CA PHE A 467 -9.88 5.49 -17.61
C PHE A 467 -10.47 4.98 -16.28
N SER A 468 -10.87 3.71 -16.25
CA SER A 468 -11.24 3.01 -15.01
C SER A 468 -10.05 2.94 -14.04
N LEU A 469 -10.31 2.67 -12.75
CA LEU A 469 -9.21 2.44 -11.79
C LEU A 469 -8.25 1.37 -12.30
N LYS A 470 -8.79 0.27 -12.88
CA LYS A 470 -7.98 -0.84 -13.37
C LYS A 470 -6.97 -0.36 -14.42
N GLU A 471 -7.46 0.33 -15.43
CA GLU A 471 -6.67 0.90 -16.52
C GLU A 471 -5.68 1.97 -16.03
N ARG A 472 -6.11 2.91 -15.17
CA ARG A 472 -5.21 3.95 -14.62
C ARG A 472 -4.01 3.37 -13.88
N GLY A 473 -4.22 2.34 -13.06
CA GLY A 473 -3.12 1.71 -12.36
C GLY A 473 -2.19 0.92 -13.29
N VAL A 474 -2.70 0.34 -14.38
CA VAL A 474 -1.86 -0.31 -15.41
C VAL A 474 -1.05 0.74 -16.19
N ILE A 475 -1.69 1.79 -16.68
CA ILE A 475 -1.05 2.91 -17.40
C ILE A 475 -0.02 3.62 -16.49
N GLY A 476 -0.35 3.77 -15.20
CA GLY A 476 0.55 4.29 -14.17
C GLY A 476 1.75 3.38 -13.90
N LEU A 477 1.58 2.05 -13.93
CA LEU A 477 2.71 1.11 -13.84
C LEU A 477 3.62 1.21 -15.07
N LEU A 478 3.07 1.32 -16.29
CA LEU A 478 3.84 1.53 -17.51
C LEU A 478 4.62 2.85 -17.43
N ALA A 479 3.97 3.95 -17.04
CA ALA A 479 4.62 5.23 -16.76
C ALA A 479 5.68 5.18 -15.64
N HIS A 480 5.56 4.27 -14.66
CA HIS A 480 6.65 4.03 -13.70
C HIS A 480 7.82 3.25 -14.33
N SER A 481 7.51 2.30 -15.22
CA SER A 481 8.43 1.26 -15.69
C SER A 481 9.49 1.71 -16.71
N HIS A 482 9.29 2.84 -17.40
CA HIS A 482 10.21 3.37 -18.42
C HIS A 482 11.64 3.62 -17.88
N ARG A 483 11.82 3.66 -16.55
CA ARG A 483 13.08 3.97 -15.88
C ARG A 483 13.43 3.00 -14.73
N GLY A 484 14.66 2.49 -14.75
CA GLY A 484 15.28 1.75 -13.65
C GLY A 484 14.98 0.25 -13.63
N SER A 485 15.66 -0.51 -12.77
CA SER A 485 15.54 -1.97 -12.69
C SER A 485 14.35 -2.41 -11.83
N GLY A 486 13.27 -2.89 -12.47
CA GLY A 486 12.17 -3.65 -11.85
C GLY A 486 11.37 -2.96 -10.73
N THR A 487 11.59 -1.67 -10.45
CA THR A 487 11.03 -1.06 -9.21
C THR A 487 9.51 -0.99 -9.17
N PHE A 488 8.82 -1.05 -10.32
CA PHE A 488 7.36 -1.07 -10.43
C PHE A 488 6.73 -2.40 -9.95
N GLU A 489 7.43 -3.53 -10.09
CA GLU A 489 6.98 -4.86 -9.62
C GLU A 489 6.83 -4.93 -8.08
N ARG A 490 7.44 -3.95 -7.38
CA ARG A 490 7.31 -3.77 -5.93
C ARG A 490 6.06 -2.97 -5.54
N SER A 491 5.24 -2.53 -6.50
CA SER A 491 3.90 -2.00 -6.23
C SER A 491 2.98 -3.12 -5.76
N GLY A 492 2.15 -2.85 -4.75
CA GLY A 492 1.07 -3.76 -4.37
C GLY A 492 -0.02 -3.84 -5.43
N TYR A 493 -0.21 -2.76 -6.19
CA TYR A 493 -1.15 -2.75 -7.31
C TYR A 493 -0.75 -3.78 -8.37
N TYR A 494 0.53 -3.81 -8.78
CA TYR A 494 1.06 -4.83 -9.70
C TYR A 494 0.82 -6.25 -9.16
N ARG A 495 1.07 -6.46 -7.86
CA ARG A 495 0.91 -7.76 -7.18
C ARG A 495 -0.55 -8.22 -7.00
N LEU A 496 -1.55 -7.37 -7.27
CA LEU A 496 -2.96 -7.77 -7.34
C LEU A 496 -3.38 -8.25 -8.72
N LEU A 497 -2.61 -7.94 -9.77
CA LEU A 497 -2.91 -8.36 -11.13
C LEU A 497 -2.65 -9.87 -11.29
N THR A 498 -3.35 -10.50 -12.23
CA THR A 498 -3.11 -11.91 -12.56
C THR A 498 -1.70 -12.13 -13.12
N THR A 499 -1.22 -13.37 -13.15
CA THR A 499 0.08 -13.73 -13.76
C THR A 499 0.20 -13.22 -15.19
N ASP A 500 -0.89 -13.33 -15.96
CA ASP A 500 -0.92 -13.00 -17.37
C ASP A 500 -0.91 -11.47 -17.56
N GLU A 501 -1.65 -10.74 -16.73
CA GLU A 501 -1.61 -9.27 -16.72
C GLU A 501 -0.25 -8.72 -16.27
N GLN A 502 0.39 -9.37 -15.29
CA GLN A 502 1.75 -9.07 -14.88
C GLN A 502 2.73 -9.30 -16.05
N GLN A 503 2.62 -10.43 -16.74
CA GLN A 503 3.45 -10.73 -17.92
C GLN A 503 3.24 -9.72 -19.05
N SER A 504 1.99 -9.42 -19.40
CA SER A 504 1.65 -8.39 -20.39
C SER A 504 2.30 -7.05 -20.05
N ILE A 505 2.18 -6.58 -18.80
CA ILE A 505 2.78 -5.31 -18.38
C ILE A 505 4.30 -5.34 -18.49
N ARG A 506 4.97 -6.46 -18.18
CA ARG A 506 6.43 -6.56 -18.35
C ARG A 506 6.85 -6.49 -19.82
N MET A 507 6.12 -7.15 -20.73
CA MET A 507 6.35 -7.04 -22.19
C MET A 507 6.14 -5.60 -22.68
N LEU A 508 4.99 -4.99 -22.34
CA LEU A 508 4.68 -3.59 -22.68
C LEU A 508 5.72 -2.60 -22.13
N ALA A 509 6.16 -2.80 -20.89
CA ALA A 509 7.23 -2.01 -20.27
C ALA A 509 8.58 -2.19 -21.00
N GLY A 510 8.89 -3.40 -21.46
CA GLY A 510 10.05 -3.69 -22.30
C GLY A 510 10.01 -2.88 -23.60
N ILE A 511 8.88 -2.92 -24.32
CA ILE A 511 8.67 -2.14 -25.56
C ILE A 511 8.82 -0.63 -25.29
N LEU A 512 8.09 -0.11 -24.29
CA LEU A 512 8.11 1.32 -23.95
C LEU A 512 9.52 1.83 -23.65
N ARG A 513 10.33 1.05 -22.93
CA ARG A 513 11.72 1.40 -22.59
C ARG A 513 12.65 1.48 -23.81
N VAL A 514 12.42 0.64 -24.81
CA VAL A 514 13.18 0.67 -26.07
C VAL A 514 12.79 1.90 -26.87
N ALA A 515 11.49 2.18 -27.01
CA ALA A 515 10.98 3.38 -27.70
C ALA A 515 11.41 4.70 -27.03
N ASP A 516 11.33 4.81 -25.69
CA ASP A 516 11.86 5.93 -24.88
C ASP A 516 13.40 6.01 -24.97
N GLY A 517 14.09 4.92 -25.29
CA GLY A 517 15.51 4.96 -25.64
C GLY A 517 15.78 5.60 -27.00
N LEU A 518 14.99 5.22 -28.01
CA LEU A 518 15.11 5.68 -29.40
C LEU A 518 14.77 7.17 -29.59
N ASP A 519 14.06 7.81 -28.65
CA ASP A 519 13.93 9.27 -28.56
C ASP A 519 14.50 9.86 -27.26
N GLY A 520 15.54 9.22 -26.69
CA GLY A 520 16.17 9.68 -25.46
C GLY A 520 16.86 11.05 -25.55
N THR A 521 16.95 11.64 -26.75
CA THR A 521 17.41 13.02 -26.98
C THR A 521 16.28 14.03 -27.19
N HIS A 522 15.02 13.58 -27.26
CA HIS A 522 13.81 14.38 -27.51
C HIS A 522 13.91 15.16 -28.84
N ARG A 523 14.42 14.51 -29.89
CA ARG A 523 14.67 15.11 -31.22
C ARG A 523 13.93 14.43 -32.36
N GLY A 524 13.26 13.31 -32.12
CA GLY A 524 12.50 12.59 -33.15
C GLY A 524 13.36 12.05 -34.30
N LYS A 525 14.64 11.75 -34.06
CA LYS A 525 15.56 11.28 -35.12
C LYS A 525 15.16 9.92 -35.70
N ALA A 526 14.75 8.99 -34.83
CA ALA A 526 14.30 7.66 -35.20
C ALA A 526 12.86 7.74 -35.74
N ALA A 527 12.69 8.11 -37.00
CA ALA A 527 11.39 8.43 -37.58
C ALA A 527 10.41 7.23 -37.59
N SER A 528 10.91 6.04 -37.92
CA SER A 528 10.14 4.79 -37.94
C SER A 528 11.06 3.57 -37.78
N LEU A 529 10.48 2.39 -37.59
CA LEU A 529 11.22 1.14 -37.45
C LEU A 529 10.54 -0.06 -38.12
N ALA A 530 11.35 -1.02 -38.53
CA ALA A 530 10.94 -2.34 -38.98
C ALA A 530 11.51 -3.42 -38.06
N CYS A 531 10.68 -4.36 -37.63
CA CYS A 531 11.09 -5.49 -36.78
C CYS A 531 11.33 -6.73 -37.63
N THR A 532 12.52 -7.32 -37.57
CA THR A 532 12.78 -8.67 -38.11
C THR A 532 13.02 -9.66 -36.98
N ARG A 533 12.49 -10.89 -37.15
CA ARG A 533 12.59 -11.98 -36.18
C ARG A 533 13.48 -13.06 -36.75
N SER A 534 14.36 -13.61 -35.91
CA SER A 534 15.23 -14.74 -36.21
C SER A 534 15.31 -15.66 -35.00
N ASP A 535 15.77 -16.89 -35.20
CA ASP A 535 15.93 -17.84 -34.09
C ASP A 535 16.89 -17.31 -33.00
N GLY A 536 17.92 -16.55 -33.38
CA GLY A 536 18.90 -15.96 -32.46
C GLY A 536 18.50 -14.62 -31.82
N GLY A 537 17.44 -13.93 -32.29
CA GLY A 537 17.11 -12.60 -31.77
C GLY A 537 16.07 -11.81 -32.58
N ILE A 538 15.74 -10.63 -32.05
CA ILE A 538 14.89 -9.62 -32.70
C ILE A 538 15.80 -8.46 -33.13
N THR A 539 15.69 -8.02 -34.38
CA THR A 539 16.42 -6.84 -34.89
C THR A 539 15.42 -5.73 -35.20
N LEU A 540 15.68 -4.52 -34.70
CA LEU A 540 14.97 -3.30 -35.06
C LEU A 540 15.81 -2.51 -36.06
N LEU A 541 15.33 -2.40 -37.30
CA LEU A 541 15.92 -1.55 -38.32
C LEU A 541 15.28 -0.16 -38.24
N VAL A 542 16.06 0.84 -37.82
CA VAL A 542 15.58 2.20 -37.53
C VAL A 542 15.81 3.11 -38.74
N SER A 543 14.73 3.63 -39.31
CA SER A 543 14.78 4.69 -40.33
C SER A 543 14.97 6.03 -39.65
N ALA A 544 16.03 6.77 -40.02
CA ALA A 544 16.35 8.05 -39.39
C ALA A 544 16.76 9.12 -40.42
N SER A 545 16.43 10.37 -40.12
CA SER A 545 16.76 11.54 -40.96
C SER A 545 18.22 12.00 -40.88
N SER A 546 18.97 11.47 -39.90
CA SER A 546 20.38 11.75 -39.63
C SER A 546 20.96 10.60 -38.79
N ASP A 547 22.25 10.64 -38.46
CA ASP A 547 22.87 9.65 -37.54
C ASP A 547 22.07 9.54 -36.23
N CYS A 548 21.59 8.34 -35.91
CA CYS A 548 20.88 8.01 -34.67
C CYS A 548 21.65 7.04 -33.75
N SER A 549 22.96 6.87 -33.95
CA SER A 549 23.81 5.96 -33.16
C SER A 549 23.72 6.19 -31.64
N ARG A 550 23.53 7.45 -31.21
CA ARG A 550 23.34 7.80 -29.80
C ARG A 550 22.00 7.31 -29.26
N GLU A 551 20.93 7.53 -30.00
CA GLU A 551 19.58 7.07 -29.69
C GLU A 551 19.51 5.52 -29.65
N ILE A 552 20.16 4.84 -30.59
CA ILE A 552 20.35 3.39 -30.60
C ILE A 552 21.06 2.91 -29.34
N SER A 553 22.18 3.53 -28.96
CA SER A 553 22.92 3.20 -27.73
C SER A 553 22.07 3.39 -26.47
N MET A 554 21.26 4.45 -26.42
CA MET A 554 20.32 4.70 -25.31
C MET A 554 19.22 3.64 -25.25
N ALA A 555 18.66 3.19 -26.37
CA ALA A 555 17.70 2.09 -26.44
C ALA A 555 18.28 0.75 -25.97
N LEU A 556 19.45 0.37 -26.48
CA LEU A 556 20.15 -0.85 -26.05
C LEU A 556 20.46 -0.83 -24.54
N SER A 557 20.88 0.30 -23.98
CA SER A 557 21.12 0.44 -22.54
C SER A 557 19.87 0.22 -21.66
N LYS A 558 18.66 0.36 -22.24
CA LYS A 558 17.36 0.16 -21.55
C LYS A 558 16.74 -1.21 -21.85
N ALA A 559 17.25 -1.97 -22.81
CA ALA A 559 16.63 -3.14 -23.45
C ALA A 559 16.47 -4.39 -22.57
N SER A 560 17.21 -4.53 -21.47
CA SER A 560 17.25 -5.78 -20.68
C SER A 560 15.89 -6.33 -20.20
N LEU A 561 14.89 -5.48 -19.98
CA LEU A 561 13.52 -5.93 -19.67
C LEU A 561 12.81 -6.51 -20.89
N PHE A 562 13.04 -5.95 -22.08
CA PHE A 562 12.54 -6.49 -23.34
C PHE A 562 13.17 -7.87 -23.59
N GLU A 563 14.50 -7.97 -23.54
CA GLU A 563 15.20 -9.24 -23.81
C GLU A 563 14.77 -10.37 -22.87
N HIS A 564 14.61 -10.06 -21.58
CA HIS A 564 14.12 -11.02 -20.58
C HIS A 564 12.65 -11.43 -20.81
N THR A 565 11.79 -10.54 -21.29
CA THR A 565 10.35 -10.83 -21.45
C THR A 565 10.00 -11.49 -22.77
N PHE A 566 10.76 -11.21 -23.82
CA PHE A 566 10.66 -11.87 -25.13
C PHE A 566 11.58 -13.10 -25.27
N MET A 567 12.49 -13.33 -24.30
CA MET A 567 13.49 -14.41 -24.31
C MET A 567 14.35 -14.44 -25.60
N LYS A 568 14.68 -13.25 -26.11
CA LYS A 568 15.44 -13.02 -27.35
C LYS A 568 16.40 -11.84 -27.15
N ILE A 569 17.60 -11.92 -27.73
CA ILE A 569 18.54 -10.79 -27.78
C ILE A 569 17.97 -9.70 -28.68
N LEU A 570 18.10 -8.43 -28.27
CA LEU A 570 17.67 -7.28 -29.07
C LEU A 570 18.87 -6.65 -29.80
N LYS A 571 18.81 -6.62 -31.12
CA LYS A 571 19.69 -5.80 -31.97
C LYS A 571 18.94 -4.57 -32.47
N ILE A 572 19.63 -3.46 -32.60
CA ILE A 572 19.08 -2.22 -33.14
C ILE A 572 20.12 -1.62 -34.09
N GLU A 573 19.75 -1.42 -35.34
CA GLU A 573 20.63 -1.00 -36.43
C GLU A 573 19.96 0.15 -37.20
N GLN A 574 20.72 1.14 -37.66
CA GLN A 574 20.18 2.20 -38.51
C GLN A 574 20.02 1.67 -39.95
N ALA A 575 18.85 1.87 -40.55
CA ALA A 575 18.62 1.56 -41.96
C ALA A 575 19.58 2.38 -42.84
N PRO A 576 20.13 1.80 -43.93
CA PRO A 576 20.91 2.58 -44.88
C PRO A 576 20.06 3.74 -45.44
N PRO A 577 20.67 4.90 -45.74
CA PRO A 577 19.94 6.02 -46.33
C PRO A 577 19.29 5.57 -47.64
N ALA A 578 18.02 5.93 -47.83
CA ALA A 578 17.32 5.61 -49.08
C ALA A 578 18.13 6.15 -50.27
N PRO A 579 18.29 5.38 -51.36
CA PRO A 579 18.94 5.88 -52.55
C PRO A 579 18.18 7.13 -53.02
N GLY A 580 18.90 8.24 -53.16
CA GLY A 580 18.30 9.49 -53.63
C GLY A 580 17.66 9.31 -55.00
N PRO A 581 16.69 10.17 -55.38
CA PRO A 581 16.13 10.15 -56.72
C PRO A 581 17.29 10.25 -57.72
N ALA A 582 17.37 9.30 -58.65
CA ALA A 582 18.45 9.25 -59.62
C ALA A 582 18.56 10.60 -60.34
N GLY A 583 19.70 11.27 -60.15
CA GLY A 583 19.96 12.54 -60.81
C GLY A 583 19.84 12.35 -62.31
N TYR A 584 19.07 13.22 -62.98
CA TYR A 584 19.07 13.27 -64.43
C TYR A 584 20.52 13.43 -64.91
N PRO A 585 20.96 12.67 -65.93
CA PRO A 585 22.32 12.80 -66.43
C PRO A 585 22.50 14.20 -67.04
N GLU A 586 23.38 15.01 -66.43
CA GLU A 586 23.89 16.21 -67.07
C GLU A 586 24.71 15.80 -68.29
N GLY A 587 24.17 16.07 -69.48
CA GLY A 587 24.87 15.76 -70.73
C GLY A 587 23.94 15.68 -71.93
N LEU A 588 23.55 16.83 -72.48
CA LEU A 588 23.28 17.09 -73.90
C LEU A 588 22.86 18.57 -74.06
N GLY A 589 23.74 19.41 -74.61
CA GLY A 589 23.55 20.85 -74.80
C GLY A 589 24.86 21.61 -74.77
#